data_AF-A0A960FHB3-F1
#
_entry.id   AF-A0A960FHB3-F1
#
_cell.length_a   1.000
_cell.length_b   1.000
_cell.length_c   1.000
_cell.angle_alpha   90.00
_cell.angle_beta   90.00
_cell.angle_gamma   90.00
#
_symmetry.space_group_name_H-M   'P 1'
#
loop_
_entity.id
_entity.type
_entity.pdbx_description
1 polymer ?
#
loop_
_entity_poly.entity_id
_entity_poly.type
_entity_poly.pdbx_seq_one_letter_code
_entity_poly.pdbx_strand_id
1 'polypeptide(L)'
;MTEQRITFTVPIAHRYEHDRERDWLPLERFAELSSHSTAELDADDFMWMGAAEFADGRVVHSYKHIDTRRYLHLDAGGHSYRYMPAAEGGRYLPLPDPRHAIGHALDLDIGRR
;
A
#
# COMPACT_ATOMS: atom_id res chain seq x y z
N MET A 1 -18.97 -6.68 -21.12
CA MET A 1 -17.69 -5.95 -21.27
C MET A 1 -17.16 -5.56 -19.88
N THR A 2 -17.02 -6.53 -18.98
CA THR A 2 -16.92 -6.30 -17.53
C THR A 2 -15.79 -7.10 -16.86
N GLU A 3 -15.20 -8.06 -17.57
CA GLU A 3 -14.15 -8.94 -17.04
C GLU A 3 -12.78 -8.26 -16.93
N GLN A 4 -12.53 -7.19 -17.67
CA GLN A 4 -11.24 -6.49 -17.66
C GLN A 4 -10.99 -5.67 -16.39
N ARG A 5 -12.02 -5.25 -15.64
CA ARG A 5 -11.83 -4.44 -14.42
C ARG A 5 -11.41 -5.26 -13.19
N ILE A 6 -11.60 -6.57 -13.20
CA ILE A 6 -11.33 -7.43 -12.03
C ILE A 6 -9.87 -7.93 -12.06
N THR A 7 -9.32 -8.18 -13.25
CA THR A 7 -7.94 -8.66 -13.44
C THR A 7 -6.89 -7.72 -12.85
N PHE A 8 -7.12 -6.40 -12.84
CA PHE A 8 -6.18 -5.41 -12.28
C PHE A 8 -6.19 -5.29 -10.75
N THR A 9 -7.03 -6.07 -10.08
CA THR A 9 -7.11 -6.11 -8.61
C THR A 9 -6.42 -7.32 -8.02
N VAL A 10 -6.09 -8.33 -8.84
CA VAL A 10 -5.44 -9.56 -8.38
C VAL A 10 -3.98 -9.53 -8.84
N PRO A 11 -3.01 -9.76 -7.94
CA PRO A 11 -1.62 -9.84 -8.32
C PRO A 11 -1.34 -11.15 -9.09
N ILE A 12 -0.46 -11.07 -10.08
CA ILE A 12 0.02 -12.23 -10.85
C ILE A 12 1.23 -12.89 -10.18
N ALA A 13 1.94 -12.17 -9.31
CA ALA A 13 3.06 -12.67 -8.53
C ALA A 13 3.21 -11.90 -7.22
N HIS A 14 3.78 -12.57 -6.22
CA HIS A 14 4.18 -11.97 -4.95
C HIS A 14 5.68 -12.17 -4.75
N ARG A 15 6.41 -11.07 -4.56
CA ARG A 15 7.77 -11.05 -4.03
C ARG A 15 7.71 -10.83 -2.53
N TYR A 16 8.49 -11.59 -1.77
CA TYR A 16 8.57 -11.48 -0.31
C TYR A 16 10.00 -11.10 0.10
N GLU A 17 10.15 -10.75 1.39
CA GLU A 17 11.36 -10.26 2.08
C GLU A 17 12.71 -10.89 1.66
N HIS A 18 12.71 -12.12 1.16
CA HIS A 18 13.90 -12.87 0.77
C HIS A 18 14.56 -12.38 -0.54
N ASP A 19 13.87 -11.60 -1.37
CA ASP A 19 14.43 -10.93 -2.56
C ASP A 19 14.81 -9.48 -2.21
N ARG A 20 16.12 -9.21 -2.19
CA ARG A 20 16.79 -8.16 -1.39
C ARG A 20 16.59 -6.71 -1.82
N GLU A 21 15.65 -6.40 -2.71
CA GLU A 21 15.42 -5.03 -3.19
C GLU A 21 14.31 -4.37 -2.38
N ARG A 22 14.70 -3.83 -1.22
CA ARG A 22 13.84 -2.97 -0.39
C ARG A 22 13.73 -1.62 -1.08
N ASP A 23 12.74 -1.51 -1.94
CA ASP A 23 12.42 -0.22 -2.54
C ASP A 23 11.62 0.61 -1.54
N TRP A 24 12.22 1.71 -1.07
CA TRP A 24 11.60 2.68 -0.16
C TRP A 24 11.03 3.89 -0.90
N LEU A 25 11.37 4.06 -2.19
CA LEU A 25 10.93 5.19 -3.00
C LEU A 25 9.40 5.35 -3.05
N PRO A 26 8.59 4.27 -3.12
CA PRO A 26 7.13 4.40 -3.03
C PRO A 26 6.66 5.05 -1.72
N LEU A 27 7.27 4.68 -0.60
CA LEU A 27 6.92 5.18 0.73
C LEU A 27 7.34 6.64 0.90
N GLU A 28 8.55 6.99 0.49
CA GLU A 28 9.06 8.36 0.51
C GLU A 28 8.19 9.29 -0.35
N ARG A 29 7.83 8.86 -1.56
CA ARG A 29 6.90 9.59 -2.44
C ARG A 29 5.53 9.74 -1.82
N PHE A 30 5.01 8.69 -1.20
CA PHE A 30 3.72 8.76 -0.52
C PHE A 30 3.75 9.77 0.64
N ALA A 31 4.82 9.79 1.43
CA ALA A 31 5.02 10.77 2.51
C ALA A 31 5.10 12.21 1.96
N GLU A 32 5.82 12.43 0.85
CA GLU A 32 5.88 13.74 0.17
C GLU A 32 4.50 14.20 -0.31
N LEU A 33 3.77 13.33 -1.03
CA LEU A 33 2.40 13.62 -1.49
C LEU A 33 1.43 13.84 -0.31
N SER A 34 1.74 13.22 0.82
CA SER A 34 0.94 13.29 2.05
C SER A 34 1.36 14.40 3.00
N SER A 35 2.38 15.21 2.68
CA SER A 35 2.93 16.25 3.58
C SER A 35 1.92 17.35 3.94
N HIS A 36 0.76 17.40 3.27
CA HIS A 36 -0.37 18.26 3.61
C HIS A 36 -1.42 17.58 4.53
N SER A 37 -1.12 16.37 5.03
CA SER A 37 -1.94 15.63 5.97
C SER A 37 -1.50 15.92 7.40
N THR A 38 -2.41 15.79 8.35
CA THR A 38 -2.20 16.12 9.77
C THR A 38 -1.28 15.14 10.52
N ALA A 39 -0.70 14.15 9.85
CA ALA A 39 0.20 13.17 10.44
C ALA A 39 1.42 12.98 9.52
N GLU A 40 2.61 13.19 10.09
CA GLU A 40 3.88 12.94 9.43
C GLU A 40 4.11 11.43 9.35
N LEU A 41 4.55 10.96 8.19
CA LEU A 41 5.00 9.57 8.00
C LEU A 41 6.51 9.57 7.95
N ASP A 42 7.14 8.85 8.87
CA ASP A 42 8.56 8.51 8.79
C ASP A 42 8.72 7.14 8.14
N ALA A 43 9.64 7.00 7.18
CA ALA A 43 9.93 5.73 6.55
C ALA A 43 10.56 4.72 7.53
N ASP A 44 11.29 5.21 8.55
CA ASP A 44 11.95 4.38 9.56
C ASP A 44 10.94 3.65 10.47
N ASP A 45 9.70 4.14 10.56
CA ASP A 45 8.61 3.50 11.31
C ASP A 45 7.98 2.31 10.56
N PHE A 46 8.49 1.98 9.37
CA PHE A 46 7.95 0.93 8.52
C PHE A 46 8.98 -0.14 8.17
N MET A 47 8.49 -1.37 8.05
CA MET A 47 9.22 -2.52 7.53
C MET A 47 8.68 -2.91 6.17
N TRP A 48 9.56 -3.03 5.17
CA TRP A 48 9.17 -3.59 3.88
C TRP A 48 8.90 -5.09 4.01
N MET A 49 7.72 -5.54 3.59
CA MET A 49 7.24 -6.91 3.74
C MET A 49 7.19 -7.69 2.41
N GLY A 50 7.33 -7.00 1.29
CA GLY A 50 7.21 -7.61 -0.04
C GLY A 50 6.61 -6.67 -1.07
N ALA A 51 6.44 -7.19 -2.28
CA ALA A 51 5.78 -6.51 -3.38
C ALA A 51 4.86 -7.46 -4.16
N ALA A 52 3.79 -6.93 -4.71
CA ALA A 52 2.84 -7.66 -5.52
C ALA A 52 2.85 -7.09 -6.95
N GLU A 53 3.05 -7.95 -7.94
CA GLU A 53 3.10 -7.57 -9.35
C GLU A 53 1.73 -7.81 -10.00
N PHE A 54 1.33 -6.90 -10.88
CA PHE A 54 0.05 -6.94 -11.59
C PHE A 54 0.27 -7.09 -13.09
N ALA A 55 -0.76 -7.60 -13.79
CA ALA A 55 -0.70 -7.83 -15.23
C ALA A 55 -0.55 -6.55 -16.08
N ASP A 56 -0.87 -5.37 -15.51
CA ASP A 56 -0.64 -4.06 -16.14
C ASP A 56 0.79 -3.53 -15.93
N GLY A 57 1.67 -4.31 -15.30
CA GLY A 57 3.04 -3.91 -14.98
C GLY A 57 3.17 -3.07 -13.72
N ARG A 58 2.08 -2.81 -12.98
CA ARG A 58 2.17 -2.16 -11.67
C ARG A 58 2.81 -3.10 -10.67
N VAL A 59 3.59 -2.52 -9.76
CA VAL A 59 4.15 -3.20 -8.60
C VAL A 59 3.66 -2.46 -7.36
N VAL A 60 3.03 -3.19 -6.45
CA VAL A 60 2.52 -2.65 -5.18
C VAL A 60 3.38 -3.19 -4.04
N HIS A 61 4.16 -2.31 -3.44
CA HIS A 61 5.02 -2.59 -2.30
C HIS A 61 4.18 -2.56 -1.02
N SER A 62 4.43 -3.53 -0.13
CA SER A 62 3.74 -3.65 1.15
C SER A 62 4.68 -3.25 2.27
N TYR A 63 4.35 -2.18 2.96
CA TYR A 63 5.05 -1.69 4.14
C TYR A 63 4.21 -1.96 5.36
N LYS A 64 4.84 -2.41 6.43
CA LYS A 64 4.19 -2.68 7.70
C LYS A 64 4.70 -1.70 8.73
N HIS A 65 3.80 -0.93 9.31
CA HIS A 65 4.12 -0.04 10.42
C HIS A 65 4.55 -0.87 11.64
N ILE A 66 5.64 -0.46 12.29
CA ILE A 66 6.30 -1.25 13.35
C ILE A 66 5.39 -1.37 14.57
N ASP A 67 4.83 -0.25 15.03
CA ASP A 67 4.07 -0.19 16.28
C ASP A 67 2.64 -0.74 16.14
N THR A 68 1.90 -0.24 15.15
CA THR A 68 0.49 -0.61 14.95
C THR A 68 0.34 -1.95 14.24
N ARG A 69 1.43 -2.46 13.64
CA ARG A 69 1.46 -3.69 12.83
C ARG A 69 0.53 -3.66 11.62
N ARG A 70 0.01 -2.48 11.26
CA ARG A 70 -0.89 -2.25 10.11
C ARG A 70 -0.08 -2.08 8.83
N TYR A 71 -0.71 -2.37 7.70
CA TYR A 71 -0.06 -2.36 6.40
C TYR A 71 -0.46 -1.15 5.57
N LEU A 72 0.52 -0.63 4.85
CA LEU A 72 0.40 0.36 3.80
C LEU A 72 0.85 -0.29 2.50
N HIS A 73 0.00 -0.30 1.48
CA HIS A 73 0.33 -0.86 0.17
C HIS A 73 0.42 0.26 -0.85
N LEU A 74 1.58 0.44 -1.48
CA LEU A 74 1.87 1.59 -2.33
C LEU A 74 2.44 1.17 -3.68
N ASP A 75 2.06 1.85 -4.76
CA ASP A 75 2.78 1.75 -6.04
C ASP A 75 3.92 2.78 -6.14
N ALA A 76 4.76 2.65 -7.18
CA ALA A 76 5.87 3.58 -7.44
C ALA A 76 5.44 5.04 -7.73
N GLY A 77 4.15 5.26 -8.00
CA GLY A 77 3.54 6.59 -8.14
C GLY A 77 3.09 7.20 -6.81
N GLY A 78 3.18 6.46 -5.70
CA GLY A 78 2.66 6.88 -4.40
C GLY A 78 1.14 6.72 -4.30
N HIS A 79 0.50 5.89 -5.13
CA HIS A 79 -0.91 5.56 -4.92
C HIS A 79 -1.05 4.48 -3.86
N SER A 80 -2.01 4.68 -2.94
CA SER A 80 -2.26 3.72 -1.88
C SER A 80 -3.36 2.72 -2.23
N TYR A 81 -3.23 1.51 -1.70
CA TYR A 81 -4.14 0.40 -1.93
C TYR A 81 -4.53 -0.28 -0.63
N ARG A 82 -5.77 -0.77 -0.58
CA ARG A 82 -6.26 -1.65 0.48
C ARG A 82 -6.12 -3.09 0.03
N TYR A 83 -5.41 -3.89 0.81
CA TYR A 83 -5.36 -5.34 0.62
C TYR A 83 -6.59 -6.01 1.26
N MET A 84 -7.28 -6.82 0.46
CA MET A 84 -8.37 -7.70 0.87
C MET A 84 -7.82 -9.13 0.91
N PRO A 85 -7.89 -9.82 2.06
CA PRO A 85 -7.24 -11.12 2.26
C PRO A 85 -7.77 -12.20 1.31
N ALA A 86 -7.04 -13.33 1.23
CA ALA A 86 -7.31 -14.44 0.31
C ALA A 86 -8.75 -15.02 0.38
N ALA A 87 -9.41 -14.92 1.53
CA ALA A 87 -10.83 -15.27 1.66
C ALA A 87 -11.74 -14.46 0.70
N GLU A 88 -11.31 -13.26 0.30
CA GLU A 88 -11.95 -12.36 -0.66
C GLU A 88 -11.23 -12.31 -2.02
N GLY A 89 -10.32 -13.27 -2.26
CA GLY A 89 -9.59 -13.40 -3.53
C GLY A 89 -8.29 -12.59 -3.63
N GLY A 90 -7.72 -12.13 -2.51
CA GLY A 90 -6.37 -11.54 -2.49
C GLY A 90 -6.26 -10.27 -3.34
N ARG A 91 -7.15 -9.31 -3.09
CA ARG A 91 -7.33 -8.15 -3.98
C ARG A 91 -6.72 -6.88 -3.43
N TYR A 92 -6.20 -6.05 -4.31
CA TYR A 92 -5.78 -4.68 -4.00
C TYR A 92 -6.78 -3.71 -4.59
N LEU A 93 -7.45 -2.95 -3.73
CA LEU A 93 -8.40 -1.91 -4.13
C LEU A 93 -7.76 -0.54 -3.97
N PRO A 94 -7.86 0.36 -4.96
CA PRO A 94 -7.29 1.69 -4.85
C PRO A 94 -7.94 2.45 -3.69
N LEU A 95 -7.10 3.08 -2.87
CA LEU A 95 -7.48 3.97 -1.80
C LEU A 95 -7.01 5.38 -2.19
N PRO A 96 -7.88 6.19 -2.82
CA PRO A 96 -7.46 7.44 -3.46
C PRO A 96 -7.16 8.56 -2.46
N ASP A 97 -7.69 8.47 -1.24
CA ASP A 97 -7.42 9.46 -0.20
C ASP A 97 -6.25 8.99 0.67
N PRO A 98 -5.08 9.65 0.57
CA PRO A 98 -3.90 9.28 1.34
C PRO A 98 -4.14 9.39 2.85
N ARG A 99 -5.04 10.28 3.30
CA ARG A 99 -5.35 10.42 4.72
C ARG A 99 -5.88 9.12 5.28
N HIS A 100 -6.86 8.50 4.61
CA HIS A 100 -7.41 7.21 5.00
C HIS A 100 -6.35 6.11 5.10
N ALA A 101 -5.35 6.12 4.22
CA ALA A 101 -4.25 5.16 4.28
C ALA A 101 -3.31 5.43 5.47
N ILE A 102 -2.97 6.71 5.70
CA ILE A 102 -2.11 7.16 6.81
C ILE A 102 -2.74 6.82 8.15
N GLY A 103 -3.98 7.25 8.40
CA GLY A 103 -4.59 6.98 9.71
C GLY A 103 -5.02 5.53 9.87
N HIS A 104 -5.22 4.77 8.77
CA HIS A 104 -5.20 3.33 8.91
C HIS A 104 -3.83 2.87 9.41
N ALA A 105 -2.73 3.18 8.73
CA ALA A 105 -1.39 2.72 9.12
C ALA A 105 -0.99 3.14 10.54
N LEU A 106 -1.30 4.37 10.94
CA LEU A 106 -0.95 4.95 12.24
C LEU A 106 -1.99 4.70 13.35
N ASP A 107 -3.05 3.93 13.07
CA ASP A 107 -4.18 3.70 13.99
C ASP A 107 -4.84 5.01 14.47
N LEU A 108 -4.77 6.07 13.65
CA LEU A 108 -5.42 7.33 13.93
C LEU A 108 -6.90 7.21 13.56
N ASP A 109 -7.78 7.62 14.49
CA ASP A 109 -9.20 7.77 14.20
C ASP A 109 -9.41 9.01 13.32
N ILE A 110 -9.20 8.84 12.02
CA ILE A 110 -9.61 9.80 11.00
C ILE A 110 -11.09 9.59 10.79
N GLY A 111 -11.86 10.31 11.60
CA GLY A 111 -13.30 10.25 11.62
C GLY A 111 -13.90 10.24 10.21
N ARG A 112 -14.73 9.22 9.94
CA ARG A 112 -15.66 9.25 8.81
C ARG A 112 -16.46 10.55 8.91
N ARG A 113 -16.28 11.47 7.98
CA ARG A 113 -17.13 12.64 7.85
C ARG A 113 -17.74 12.70 6.47
#